data_AF-A0A0V0XIY0-F1
#
_entry.id   AF-A0A0V0XIY0-F1
#
_cell.length_a   1.000
_cell.length_b   1.000
_cell.length_c   1.000
_cell.angle_alpha   90.00
_cell.angle_beta   90.00
_cell.angle_gamma   90.00
#
_symmetry.space_group_name_H-M   'P 1'
#
loop_
_entity.id
_entity.type
_entity.pdbx_description
1 polymer ?
#
loop_
_entity_poly.entity_id
_entity_poly.type
_entity_poly.pdbx_seq_one_letter_code
_entity_poly.pdbx_strand_id
1 'polypeptide(L)'
;MGGNALHCLINENREKSDNPLFGATSRRRLFLEKKRLRGVISRVVKKVEEATSRRAVKCVLNELESQYAKACRAQVALEDAPDEDELEAAHEKWWSLAEELSTTRVTATTFLDGKESYET
;
A
#
# COMPACT_ATOMS: atom_id res chain seq x y z
N MET A 1 2.96 -19.24 43.01
CA MET A 1 2.69 -17.83 42.67
C MET A 1 3.12 -17.62 41.23
N GLY A 2 2.22 -17.80 40.27
CA GLY A 2 2.59 -17.78 38.86
C GLY A 2 1.36 -17.46 38.03
N GLY A 3 1.00 -16.19 37.93
CA GLY A 3 -0.17 -15.75 37.19
C GLY A 3 -0.21 -14.23 37.05
N ASN A 4 0.89 -13.61 36.61
CA ASN A 4 0.97 -12.14 36.62
C ASN A 4 1.57 -11.54 35.34
N ALA A 5 2.27 -12.31 34.49
CA ALA A 5 2.80 -11.78 33.22
C ALA A 5 1.75 -11.75 32.10
N LEU A 6 0.90 -12.78 32.00
CA LEU A 6 -0.12 -12.87 30.95
C LEU A 6 -1.24 -11.83 31.14
N HIS A 7 -1.61 -11.55 32.40
CA HIS A 7 -2.66 -10.59 32.72
C HIS A 7 -2.24 -9.14 32.45
N CYS A 8 -0.94 -8.82 32.62
CA CYS A 8 -0.40 -7.51 32.22
C CYS A 8 -0.40 -7.32 30.70
N LEU A 9 0.03 -8.33 29.92
CA LEU A 9 0.06 -8.25 28.46
C LEU A 9 -1.35 -8.16 27.85
N ILE A 10 -2.34 -8.82 28.43
CA ILE A 10 -3.75 -8.72 27.98
C ILE A 10 -4.31 -7.32 28.28
N ASN A 11 -3.98 -6.72 29.43
CA ASN A 11 -4.41 -5.36 29.75
C ASN A 11 -3.74 -4.29 28.89
N GLU A 12 -2.44 -4.43 28.57
CA GLU A 12 -1.72 -3.47 27.73
C GLU A 12 -2.27 -3.42 26.29
N ASN A 13 -2.70 -4.57 25.76
CA ASN A 13 -3.35 -4.65 24.45
C ASN A 13 -4.79 -4.10 24.48
N ARG A 14 -5.50 -4.27 25.60
CA ARG A 14 -6.84 -3.68 25.81
C ARG A 14 -6.79 -2.15 25.95
N GLU A 15 -5.80 -1.61 26.67
CA GLU A 15 -5.59 -0.15 26.77
C GLU A 15 -5.21 0.49 25.43
N LYS A 16 -4.54 -0.24 24.52
CA LYS A 16 -4.29 0.25 23.16
C LYS A 16 -5.53 0.24 22.27
N SER A 17 -6.43 -0.72 22.44
CA SER A 17 -7.67 -0.79 21.64
C SER A 17 -8.68 0.29 22.08
N ASP A 18 -8.71 0.63 23.36
CA ASP A 18 -9.56 1.71 23.91
C ASP A 18 -8.97 3.12 23.67
N ASN A 19 -7.77 3.24 23.06
CA ASN A 19 -7.16 4.53 22.75
C ASN A 19 -7.54 5.01 21.34
N PRO A 20 -8.48 5.97 21.20
CA PRO A 20 -8.92 6.47 19.88
C PRO A 20 -7.78 7.10 19.07
N LEU A 21 -6.67 7.47 19.73
CA LEU A 21 -5.47 8.00 19.08
C LEU A 21 -4.69 6.93 18.30
N PHE A 22 -4.69 5.65 18.72
CA PHE A 22 -3.98 4.60 17.99
C PHE A 22 -4.64 4.35 16.63
N GLY A 23 -5.96 4.13 16.63
CA GLY A 23 -6.76 4.04 15.40
C GLY A 23 -6.65 5.31 14.53
N ALA A 24 -6.68 6.51 15.12
CA ALA A 24 -6.52 7.77 14.35
C ALA A 24 -5.14 7.90 13.68
N THR A 25 -4.09 7.43 14.34
CA THR A 25 -2.71 7.53 13.84
C THR A 25 -2.43 6.51 12.73
N SER A 26 -2.91 5.26 12.88
CA SER A 26 -2.84 4.23 11.83
C SER A 26 -3.67 4.61 10.60
N ARG A 27 -4.89 5.15 10.80
CA ARG A 27 -5.75 5.67 9.71
C ARG A 27 -5.08 6.79 8.91
N ARG A 28 -4.51 7.78 9.60
CA ARG A 28 -3.80 8.90 8.95
C ARG A 28 -2.60 8.41 8.12
N ARG A 29 -1.89 7.40 8.62
CA ARG A 29 -0.75 6.80 7.91
C ARG A 29 -1.20 6.07 6.66
N LEU A 30 -2.22 5.20 6.75
CA LEU A 30 -2.73 4.47 5.58
C LEU A 30 -3.24 5.43 4.50
N PHE A 31 -3.97 6.48 4.88
CA PHE A 31 -4.45 7.48 3.94
C PHE A 31 -3.30 8.17 3.17
N LEU A 32 -2.24 8.57 3.87
CA LEU A 32 -1.08 9.22 3.26
C LEU A 32 -0.34 8.29 2.30
N GLU A 33 -0.15 7.02 2.67
CA GLU A 33 0.51 6.04 1.81
C GLU A 33 -0.35 5.68 0.59
N LYS A 34 -1.68 5.52 0.73
CA LYS A 34 -2.60 5.34 -0.42
C LYS A 34 -2.55 6.54 -1.37
N LYS A 35 -2.51 7.77 -0.84
CA LYS A 35 -2.39 9.00 -1.65
C LYS A 35 -1.06 9.04 -2.41
N ARG A 36 0.05 8.67 -1.76
CA ARG A 36 1.37 8.57 -2.39
C ARG A 36 1.38 7.52 -3.48
N LEU A 37 0.80 6.35 -3.23
CA LEU A 37 0.70 5.25 -4.19
C LEU A 37 -0.05 5.68 -5.46
N ARG A 38 -1.22 6.31 -5.32
CA ARG A 38 -1.95 6.91 -6.46
C ARG A 38 -1.08 7.89 -7.26
N GLY A 39 -0.29 8.72 -6.57
CA GLY A 39 0.64 9.63 -7.23
C GLY A 39 1.78 8.93 -7.99
N VAL A 40 2.21 7.73 -7.58
CA VAL A 40 3.18 6.93 -8.35
C VAL A 40 2.51 6.25 -9.54
N ILE A 41 1.30 5.69 -9.36
CA ILE A 41 0.50 5.09 -10.44
C ILE A 41 0.36 6.08 -11.60
N SER A 42 -0.09 7.31 -11.33
CA SER A 42 -0.21 8.35 -12.38
C SER A 42 1.13 8.68 -13.05
N ARG A 43 2.26 8.59 -12.33
CA ARG A 43 3.59 8.81 -12.91
C ARG A 43 4.02 7.66 -13.81
N VAL A 44 3.72 6.40 -13.44
CA VAL A 44 4.02 5.25 -14.30
C VAL A 44 3.22 5.36 -15.60
N VAL A 45 1.90 5.58 -15.51
CA VAL A 45 1.02 5.76 -16.68
C VAL A 45 1.56 6.85 -17.60
N LYS A 46 1.81 8.05 -17.05
CA LYS A 46 2.36 9.17 -17.82
C LYS A 46 3.69 8.82 -18.50
N LYS A 47 4.60 8.12 -17.82
CA LYS A 47 5.90 7.75 -18.40
C LYS A 47 5.80 6.72 -19.51
N VAL A 48 4.83 5.81 -19.42
CA VAL A 48 4.54 4.84 -20.47
C VAL A 48 3.87 5.53 -21.66
N GLU A 49 2.87 6.39 -21.43
CA GLU A 49 2.17 7.16 -22.48
C GLU A 49 3.11 8.10 -23.24
N GLU A 50 3.99 8.81 -22.53
CA GLU A 50 5.02 9.66 -23.13
C GLU A 50 6.12 8.85 -23.85
N ALA A 51 5.99 7.52 -23.92
CA ALA A 51 6.95 6.58 -24.53
C ALA A 51 8.40 6.85 -24.11
N THR A 52 8.59 7.25 -22.85
CA THR A 52 9.89 7.69 -22.33
C THR A 52 10.93 6.57 -22.31
N SER A 53 12.17 6.90 -21.95
CA SER A 53 13.26 5.91 -21.83
C SER A 53 12.85 4.72 -20.96
N ARG A 54 13.22 3.49 -21.39
CA ARG A 54 13.06 2.25 -20.62
C ARG A 54 13.54 2.40 -19.17
N ARG A 55 14.67 3.11 -18.99
CA ARG A 55 15.26 3.38 -17.67
C ARG A 55 14.36 4.25 -16.81
N ALA A 56 13.67 5.22 -17.39
CA ALA A 56 12.72 6.08 -16.67
C ALA A 56 11.49 5.26 -16.22
N VAL A 57 10.92 4.46 -17.11
CA VAL A 57 9.78 3.57 -16.77
C VAL A 57 10.17 2.58 -15.67
N LYS A 58 11.33 1.93 -15.78
CA LYS A 58 11.85 1.01 -14.76
C LYS A 58 12.09 1.69 -13.41
N CYS A 59 12.59 2.93 -13.41
CA CYS A 59 12.81 3.70 -12.19
C CYS A 59 11.49 4.00 -11.45
N VAL A 60 10.46 4.43 -12.18
CA VAL A 60 9.15 4.75 -11.57
C VAL A 60 8.40 3.47 -11.18
N LEU A 61 8.59 2.36 -11.89
CA LEU A 61 8.09 1.04 -11.47
C LEU A 61 8.70 0.57 -10.14
N ASN A 62 10.01 0.72 -9.95
CA ASN A 62 10.63 0.37 -8.66
C ASN A 62 10.08 1.24 -7.51
N GLU A 63 9.82 2.52 -7.78
CA GLU A 63 9.16 3.42 -6.82
C GLU A 63 7.72 2.96 -6.54
N LEU A 64 6.99 2.47 -7.55
CA LEU A 64 5.62 1.96 -7.39
C LEU A 64 5.60 0.78 -6.42
N GLU A 65 6.48 -0.21 -6.62
CA GLU A 65 6.59 -1.39 -5.76
C GLU A 65 7.02 -1.01 -4.33
N SER A 66 7.94 -0.05 -4.17
CA SER A 66 8.36 0.45 -2.86
C SER A 66 7.20 1.10 -2.10
N GLN A 67 6.40 1.93 -2.77
CA GLN A 67 5.27 2.61 -2.17
C GLN A 67 4.10 1.67 -1.90
N TYR A 68 3.89 0.66 -2.75
CA TYR A 68 2.92 -0.40 -2.50
C TYR A 68 3.24 -1.15 -1.21
N ALA A 69 4.50 -1.57 -1.01
CA ALA A 69 4.93 -2.26 0.21
C ALA A 69 4.72 -1.41 1.48
N LYS A 70 4.91 -0.09 1.41
CA LYS A 70 4.64 0.82 2.54
C LYS A 70 3.14 0.90 2.85
N ALA A 71 2.31 0.97 1.82
CA ALA A 71 0.86 0.99 1.98
C ALA A 71 0.31 -0.35 2.51
N CYS A 72 0.84 -1.50 2.08
CA CYS A 72 0.51 -2.81 2.67
C CYS A 72 0.82 -2.84 4.17
N ARG A 73 2.02 -2.40 4.58
CA ARG A 73 2.41 -2.37 6.01
C ARG A 73 1.49 -1.45 6.82
N ALA A 74 1.06 -0.33 6.24
CA ALA A 74 0.13 0.58 6.89
C ALA A 74 -1.30 0.01 7.00
N GLN A 75 -1.70 -0.86 6.08
CA GLN A 75 -2.99 -1.54 6.13
C GLN A 75 -3.01 -2.65 7.16
N VAL A 76 -1.97 -3.48 7.24
CA VAL A 76 -1.84 -4.52 8.28
C VAL A 76 -1.93 -3.88 9.68
N ALA A 77 -1.28 -2.73 9.88
CA ALA A 77 -1.38 -1.98 11.13
C ALA A 77 -2.77 -1.36 11.42
N LEU A 78 -3.67 -1.35 10.43
CA LEU A 78 -5.08 -0.96 10.59
C LEU A 78 -5.97 -2.18 10.84
N GLU A 79 -5.68 -3.33 10.24
CA GLU A 79 -6.37 -4.61 10.50
C GLU A 79 -6.25 -5.05 11.97
N ASP A 80 -5.16 -4.65 12.65
CA ASP A 80 -4.98 -4.86 14.08
C ASP A 80 -5.85 -3.92 14.97
N ALA A 81 -6.71 -3.08 14.39
CA ALA A 81 -7.61 -2.16 15.11
C ALA A 81 -9.00 -2.76 15.36
N PRO A 82 -9.72 -2.37 16.44
CA PRO A 82 -10.98 -3.00 16.87
C PRO A 82 -12.25 -2.59 16.08
N ASP A 83 -12.14 -1.78 15.02
CA ASP A 83 -13.29 -1.21 14.30
C ASP A 83 -13.53 -1.96 12.98
N GLU A 84 -14.54 -2.84 12.95
CA GLU A 84 -14.82 -3.81 11.88
C GLU A 84 -15.48 -3.18 10.63
N ASP A 85 -16.44 -2.27 10.82
CA ASP A 85 -17.15 -1.61 9.70
C ASP A 85 -16.22 -0.66 8.92
N GLU A 86 -15.35 0.08 9.64
CA GLU A 86 -14.36 0.94 8.99
C GLU A 86 -13.27 0.13 8.27
N LEU A 87 -12.95 -1.07 8.78
CA LEU A 87 -11.99 -1.98 8.18
C LEU A 87 -12.48 -2.51 6.82
N GLU A 88 -13.75 -2.91 6.74
CA GLU A 88 -14.36 -3.39 5.49
C GLU A 88 -14.33 -2.30 4.40
N ALA A 89 -14.73 -1.07 4.74
CA ALA A 89 -14.67 0.07 3.80
C ALA A 89 -13.21 0.42 3.38
N ALA A 90 -12.24 0.22 4.27
CA ALA A 90 -10.82 0.40 3.95
C ALA A 90 -10.28 -0.70 3.03
N HIS A 91 -10.79 -1.93 3.17
CA HIS A 91 -10.48 -3.10 2.35
C HIS A 91 -11.03 -2.95 0.92
N GLU A 92 -12.29 -2.57 0.76
CA GLU A 92 -12.89 -2.32 -0.57
C GLU A 92 -12.08 -1.28 -1.36
N LYS A 93 -11.78 -0.13 -0.74
CA LYS A 93 -10.95 0.92 -1.35
C LYS A 93 -9.52 0.45 -1.63
N TRP A 94 -9.02 -0.52 -0.88
CA TRP A 94 -7.70 -1.10 -1.13
C TRP A 94 -7.73 -2.04 -2.32
N TRP A 95 -8.76 -2.89 -2.43
CA TRP A 95 -8.95 -3.79 -3.55
C TRP A 95 -8.99 -3.04 -4.88
N SER A 96 -9.79 -1.96 -4.98
CA SER A 96 -9.81 -1.13 -6.19
C SER A 96 -8.43 -0.53 -6.52
N LEU A 97 -7.66 -0.12 -5.52
CA LEU A 97 -6.31 0.43 -5.72
C LEU A 97 -5.31 -0.65 -6.15
N ALA A 98 -5.47 -1.88 -5.67
CA ALA A 98 -4.67 -3.03 -6.08
C ALA A 98 -4.95 -3.41 -7.55
N GLU A 99 -6.19 -3.32 -8.00
CA GLU A 99 -6.57 -3.51 -9.42
C GLU A 99 -5.98 -2.42 -10.32
N GLU A 100 -6.08 -1.13 -9.92
CA GLU A 100 -5.44 0.00 -10.63
C GLU A 100 -3.93 -0.23 -10.76
N LEU A 101 -3.29 -0.73 -9.69
CA LEU A 101 -1.86 -1.01 -9.65
C LEU A 101 -1.48 -2.19 -10.55
N SER A 102 -2.23 -3.29 -10.48
CA SER A 102 -2.03 -4.47 -11.32
C SER A 102 -2.08 -4.11 -12.80
N THR A 103 -3.12 -3.36 -13.20
CA THR A 103 -3.27 -2.85 -14.57
C THR A 103 -2.07 -2.00 -14.99
N THR A 104 -1.70 -1.04 -14.15
CA THR A 104 -0.55 -0.14 -14.40
C THR A 104 0.76 -0.91 -14.55
N ARG A 105 0.98 -1.93 -13.70
CA ARG A 105 2.17 -2.78 -13.75
C ARG A 105 2.22 -3.55 -15.06
N VAL A 106 1.13 -4.20 -15.45
CA VAL A 106 1.02 -4.95 -16.72
C VAL A 106 1.30 -4.03 -17.91
N THR A 107 0.70 -2.84 -17.96
CA THR A 107 0.95 -1.87 -19.04
C THR A 107 2.42 -1.48 -19.12
N ALA A 108 3.06 -1.20 -17.99
CA ALA A 108 4.46 -0.81 -17.96
C ALA A 108 5.42 -1.96 -18.27
N THR A 109 5.14 -3.20 -17.83
CA THR A 109 5.94 -4.37 -18.19
C THR A 109 5.80 -4.69 -19.67
N THR A 110 4.59 -4.63 -20.25
CA THR A 110 4.39 -4.82 -21.70
C THR A 110 5.15 -3.77 -22.52
N PHE A 111 5.22 -2.51 -22.06
CA PHE A 111 6.06 -1.49 -22.71
C PHE A 111 7.56 -1.83 -22.65
N LEU A 112 8.02 -2.41 -21.54
CA LEU A 112 9.40 -2.87 -21.39
C LEU A 112 9.67 -4.14 -22.21
N ASP A 113 8.74 -5.05 -22.36
CA ASP A 113 8.97 -6.27 -23.15
C ASP A 113 8.85 -5.97 -24.66
N GLY A 114 7.89 -5.13 -25.05
CA GLY A 114 7.63 -4.77 -26.44
C GLY A 114 8.74 -3.97 -27.11
N LYS A 115 9.64 -3.29 -26.37
CA LYS A 115 10.82 -2.63 -26.93
C LYS A 115 12.07 -3.53 -27.01
N GLU A 116 12.02 -4.75 -26.51
CA GLU A 116 13.12 -5.73 -26.61
C GLU A 116 13.11 -6.46 -27.97
N SER A 117 11.98 -6.48 -28.67
CA SER A 117 11.78 -7.21 -29.94
C SER A 117 12.22 -6.47 -31.21
N TYR A 118 12.85 -5.29 -31.09
CA TYR A 118 13.39 -4.53 -32.24
C TYR A 118 14.91 -4.33 -32.19
N GLU A 119 15.61 -5.07 -31.33
CA GLU A 119 17.07 -5.12 -31.31
C GLU A 119 17.52 -6.58 -31.47
N THR A 120 17.33 -7.14 -32.67
CA THR A 120 18.13 -8.28 -33.16
C THR A 120 18.32 -8.18 -34.66
#